data_AF-A0AA94HML8-F1
#
_entry.id   AF-A0AA94HML8-F1
#
_cell.length_a   1.000
_cell.length_b   1.000
_cell.length_c   1.000
_cell.angle_alpha   90.00
_cell.angle_beta   90.00
_cell.angle_gamma   90.00
#
_symmetry.space_group_name_H-M   'P 1'
#
loop_
_entity.id
_entity.type
_entity.pdbx_description
1 polymer ?
#
loop_
_entity_poly.entity_id
_entity_poly.type
_entity_poly.pdbx_seq_one_letter_code
_entity_poly.pdbx_strand_id
1 'polypeptide(L)'
;MDAASIGAIVVVTIVLLGGGAWLTWWLLQRSKEKARVAAMPPAVRQVHDAAIANARQLKVVHAALAKEDRAYQKRVAAAHQALGAAHQVGSRPLGTVQGHGAAISLFEDRLVYSTGGRQWTYPLDPSLRAWVDASGAIYSTERSTFTRMAGGAVVAGKAGLVAGAAARKTSVQDGRELYLSVESQQFAISMPCRPDHGAGVRQFASAITTAARQAQAVQQQRPGAIAHAEFGLAQAKGSTAEIARARAEITRLEQARHQIVAAQRQFEATAQHQSALPPGGQATPQ
;
A
#
# COMPACT_ATOMS: atom_id res chain seq x y z
N MET A 1 52.00 2.97 -4.34
CA MET A 1 50.92 3.42 -3.43
C MET A 1 50.18 4.51 -4.14
N ASP A 2 48.93 4.25 -4.51
CA ASP A 2 48.14 5.20 -5.28
C ASP A 2 47.61 6.29 -4.35
N ALA A 3 47.39 7.50 -4.88
CA ALA A 3 46.85 8.63 -4.11
C ALA A 3 45.54 8.27 -3.37
N ALA A 4 44.74 7.36 -3.95
CA ALA A 4 43.53 6.81 -3.34
C ALA A 4 43.79 6.02 -2.05
N SER A 5 44.85 5.19 -2.02
CA SER A 5 45.23 4.43 -0.82
C SER A 5 45.71 5.33 0.32
N ILE A 6 46.41 6.43 0.02
CA ILE A 6 46.84 7.41 1.03
C ILE A 6 45.62 8.14 1.62
N GLY A 7 44.69 8.57 0.75
CA GLY A 7 43.44 9.22 1.19
C GLY A 7 42.61 8.33 2.12
N ALA A 8 42.47 7.04 1.81
CA ALA A 8 41.74 6.09 2.64
C ALA A 8 42.37 5.92 4.05
N ILE A 9 43.69 5.82 4.13
CA ILE A 9 44.41 5.70 5.41
C ILE A 9 44.20 6.94 6.28
N VAL A 10 44.28 8.14 5.71
CA VAL A 10 44.06 9.40 6.44
C VAL A 10 42.64 9.48 7.00
N VAL A 11 41.61 9.14 6.21
CA VAL A 11 40.21 9.15 6.66
C VAL A 11 39.98 8.18 7.81
N VAL A 12 40.46 6.93 7.69
CA VAL A 12 40.33 5.92 8.75
C VAL A 12 41.02 6.39 10.04
N THR A 13 42.20 7.00 9.91
CA THR A 13 42.95 7.52 11.07
C THR A 13 42.19 8.64 11.77
N ILE A 14 41.58 9.56 11.02
CA ILE A 14 40.76 10.65 11.58
C ILE A 14 39.52 10.10 12.28
N VAL A 15 38.83 9.11 11.70
CA VAL A 15 37.65 8.48 12.32
C VAL A 15 38.03 7.77 13.62
N LEU A 16 39.16 7.07 13.66
CA LEU A 16 39.65 6.39 14.87
C LEU A 16 40.07 7.38 15.95
N LEU A 17 40.81 8.44 15.59
CA LEU A 17 41.19 9.49 16.54
C LEU A 17 39.97 10.24 17.08
N GLY A 18 39.01 10.56 16.22
CA GLY A 18 37.74 11.18 16.61
C GLY A 18 36.90 10.29 17.53
N GLY A 19 36.77 9.00 17.19
CA GLY A 19 36.07 8.02 18.02
C GLY A 19 36.73 7.81 19.38
N GLY A 20 38.07 7.75 19.42
CA GLY A 20 38.85 7.61 20.66
C GLY A 20 38.75 8.85 21.57
N ALA A 21 38.84 10.05 21.00
CA ALA A 21 38.66 11.30 21.74
C ALA A 21 37.24 11.43 22.33
N TRP A 22 36.22 11.03 21.57
CA TRP A 22 34.84 11.03 22.04
C TRP A 22 34.61 10.02 23.17
N LEU A 23 35.13 8.80 23.04
CA LEU A 23 34.99 7.76 24.06
C LEU A 23 35.69 8.14 25.37
N THR A 24 36.91 8.69 25.29
CA THR A 24 37.68 9.12 26.47
C THR A 24 37.00 10.28 27.19
N TRP A 25 36.50 11.28 26.46
CA TRP A 25 35.71 12.37 27.01
C TRP A 25 34.41 11.87 27.67
N TRP A 26 33.71 10.92 27.05
CA TRP A 26 32.50 10.31 27.62
C TRP A 26 32.79 9.54 28.92
N LEU A 27 33.88 8.76 28.97
CA LEU A 27 34.29 8.04 30.19
C LEU A 27 34.68 9.01 31.32
N LEU A 28 35.39 10.10 31.01
CA LEU A 28 35.75 11.15 31.97
C LEU A 28 34.53 11.88 32.52
N GLN A 29 33.52 12.17 31.68
CA GLN A 29 32.25 12.70 32.19
C GLN A 29 31.57 11.71 33.14
N ARG A 30 31.50 10.43 32.75
CA ARG A 30 30.85 9.40 33.53
C ARG A 30 31.54 9.15 34.88
N SER A 31 32.86 9.29 34.96
CA SER A 31 33.60 9.18 36.23
C SER A 31 33.33 10.37 37.15
N LYS A 32 33.28 11.60 36.61
CA LYS A 32 32.92 12.81 37.37
C LYS A 32 31.49 12.73 37.92
N GLU A 33 30.54 12.24 37.13
CA GLU A 33 29.17 12.01 37.59
C GLU A 33 29.11 10.98 38.74
N LYS A 34 29.84 9.86 38.62
CA LYS A 34 29.92 8.86 39.70
C LYS A 34 30.50 9.44 40.99
N ALA A 35 31.55 10.25 40.90
CA ALA A 35 32.14 10.93 42.06
C ALA A 35 31.15 11.91 42.70
N ARG A 36 30.41 12.68 41.88
CA ARG A 36 29.37 13.60 42.36
C ARG A 36 28.24 12.86 43.08
N VAL A 37 27.76 11.74 42.52
CA VAL A 37 26.71 10.92 43.15
C VAL A 37 27.22 10.25 44.43
N ALA A 38 28.49 9.83 44.48
CA ALA A 38 29.09 9.25 45.68
C ALA A 38 29.25 10.27 46.81
N ALA A 39 29.46 11.55 46.49
CA ALA A 39 29.56 12.64 47.45
C ALA A 39 28.19 13.14 47.97
N MET A 40 27.08 12.67 47.42
CA MET A 40 25.74 13.07 47.88
C MET A 40 25.41 12.40 49.23
N PRO A 41 24.74 13.12 50.15
CA PRO A 41 24.17 12.51 51.35
C PRO A 41 23.22 11.35 51.00
N PRO A 42 23.12 10.30 51.84
CA PRO A 42 22.35 9.09 51.52
C PRO A 42 20.86 9.37 51.23
N ALA A 43 20.24 10.32 51.94
CA ALA A 43 18.85 10.72 51.68
C ALA A 43 18.66 11.39 50.31
N VAL A 44 19.59 12.28 49.92
CA VAL A 44 19.57 12.94 48.59
C VAL A 44 19.79 11.92 47.48
N ARG A 45 20.68 10.96 47.71
CA ARG A 45 20.95 9.87 46.76
C ARG A 45 19.71 9.00 46.52
N GLN A 46 18.93 8.68 47.56
CA GLN A 46 17.68 7.93 47.38
C GLN A 46 16.67 8.65 46.49
N VAL A 47 16.46 9.96 46.70
CA VAL A 47 15.56 10.77 45.87
C VAL A 47 16.06 10.87 44.43
N HIS A 48 17.38 11.07 44.25
CA HIS A 48 18.01 11.09 42.94
C HIS A 48 17.87 9.75 42.20
N ASP A 49 18.12 8.64 42.88
CA ASP A 49 18.00 7.29 42.30
C ASP A 49 16.54 6.98 41.95
N ALA A 50 15.57 7.39 42.78
CA ALA A 50 14.14 7.31 42.49
C ALA A 50 13.75 8.15 41.27
N ALA A 51 14.29 9.36 41.12
CA ALA A 51 14.06 10.21 39.96
C ALA A 51 14.59 9.56 38.67
N ILE A 52 15.79 8.98 38.70
CA ILE A 52 16.36 8.26 37.55
C ILE A 52 15.52 7.02 37.21
N ALA A 53 15.09 6.25 38.21
CA ALA A 53 14.26 5.07 38.01
C ALA A 53 12.91 5.43 37.38
N ASN A 54 12.23 6.46 37.90
CA ASN A 54 10.98 6.97 37.35
C ASN A 54 11.15 7.49 35.91
N ALA A 55 12.21 8.25 35.63
CA ALA A 55 12.50 8.72 34.28
C ALA A 55 12.73 7.58 33.28
N ARG A 56 13.44 6.52 33.70
CA ARG A 56 13.64 5.31 32.88
C ARG A 56 12.32 4.59 32.64
N GLN A 57 11.48 4.43 33.66
CA GLN A 57 10.16 3.82 33.54
C GLN A 57 9.26 4.62 32.59
N LEU A 58 9.19 5.95 32.73
CA LEU A 58 8.46 6.81 31.80
C LEU A 58 8.91 6.60 30.36
N LYS A 59 10.22 6.55 30.10
CA LYS A 59 10.75 6.28 28.76
C LYS A 59 10.28 4.93 28.21
N VAL A 60 10.28 3.88 29.03
CA VAL A 60 9.82 2.54 28.63
C VAL A 60 8.32 2.54 28.33
N VAL A 61 7.51 3.16 29.20
CA VAL A 61 6.04 3.20 29.02
C VAL A 61 5.66 4.05 27.81
N HIS A 62 6.33 5.18 27.55
CA HIS A 62 6.13 5.96 26.32
C HIS A 62 6.48 5.15 25.06
N ALA A 63 7.58 4.39 25.09
CA ALA A 63 7.93 3.51 23.98
C ALA A 63 6.89 2.39 23.77
N ALA A 64 6.36 1.83 24.86
CA ALA A 64 5.28 0.84 24.81
C ALA A 64 3.98 1.44 24.25
N LEU A 65 3.58 2.63 24.70
CA LEU A 65 2.42 3.36 24.17
C LEU A 65 2.57 3.61 22.67
N ALA A 66 3.73 4.13 22.23
CA ALA A 66 3.97 4.38 20.81
C ALA A 66 3.95 3.09 19.97
N LYS A 67 4.42 1.97 20.52
CA LYS A 67 4.33 0.66 19.87
C LYS A 67 2.87 0.19 19.73
N GLU A 68 2.07 0.31 20.80
CA GLU A 68 0.66 -0.07 20.80
C GLU A 68 -0.20 0.83 19.90
N ASP A 69 0.05 2.14 19.88
CA ASP A 69 -0.60 3.08 18.97
C ASP A 69 -0.33 2.70 17.50
N ARG A 70 0.92 2.38 17.15
CA ARG A 70 1.27 1.91 15.80
C ARG A 70 0.59 0.58 15.48
N ALA A 71 0.53 -0.35 16.44
CA ALA A 71 -0.14 -1.63 16.25
C ALA A 71 -1.65 -1.44 16.03
N TYR A 72 -2.28 -0.55 16.81
CA TYR A 72 -3.68 -0.16 16.64
C TYR A 72 -3.96 0.46 15.26
N GLN A 73 -3.15 1.46 14.86
CA GLN A 73 -3.28 2.09 13.54
C GLN A 73 -3.16 1.06 12.40
N LYS A 74 -2.21 0.13 12.49
CA LYS A 74 -2.07 -0.97 11.52
C LYS A 74 -3.28 -1.88 11.49
N ARG A 75 -3.83 -2.28 12.64
CA ARG A 75 -5.04 -3.12 12.72
C ARG A 75 -6.25 -2.42 12.09
N VAL A 76 -6.46 -1.16 12.41
CA VAL A 76 -7.57 -0.36 11.85
C VAL A 76 -7.40 -0.17 10.34
N ALA A 77 -6.18 0.13 9.86
CA ALA A 77 -5.89 0.26 8.43
C ALA A 77 -6.12 -1.06 7.68
N ALA A 78 -5.66 -2.19 8.23
CA ALA A 78 -5.89 -3.51 7.65
C ALA A 78 -7.39 -3.86 7.60
N ALA A 79 -8.16 -3.53 8.65
CA ALA A 79 -9.60 -3.75 8.67
C ALA A 79 -10.34 -2.89 7.64
N HIS A 80 -9.92 -1.64 7.43
CA HIS A 80 -10.44 -0.79 6.35
C HIS A 80 -10.12 -1.37 4.96
N GLN A 81 -8.92 -1.89 4.76
CA GLN A 81 -8.55 -2.57 3.51
C GLN A 81 -9.41 -3.82 3.28
N ALA A 82 -9.65 -4.62 4.33
CA ALA A 82 -10.53 -5.79 4.26
C ALA A 82 -11.97 -5.40 3.90
N LEU A 83 -12.50 -4.32 4.47
CA LEU A 83 -13.82 -3.79 4.11
C LEU A 83 -13.87 -3.31 2.65
N GLY A 84 -12.84 -2.60 2.19
CA GLY A 84 -12.70 -2.21 0.79
C GLY A 84 -12.67 -3.42 -0.15
N ALA A 85 -11.92 -4.47 0.20
CA ALA A 85 -11.88 -5.72 -0.54
C ALA A 85 -13.24 -6.44 -0.55
N ALA A 86 -13.97 -6.44 0.57
CA ALA A 86 -15.32 -7.00 0.66
C ALA A 86 -16.31 -6.26 -0.27
N HIS A 87 -16.21 -4.94 -0.39
CA HIS A 87 -17.02 -4.18 -1.35
C HIS A 87 -16.66 -4.47 -2.81
N GLN A 88 -15.42 -4.88 -3.09
CA GLN A 88 -14.93 -5.27 -4.40
C GLN A 88 -15.27 -6.71 -4.79
N VAL A 89 -15.85 -7.52 -3.89
CA VAL A 89 -16.38 -8.85 -4.24
C VAL A 89 -17.37 -8.70 -5.40
N GLY A 90 -17.14 -9.46 -6.48
CA GLY A 90 -17.91 -9.37 -7.72
C GLY A 90 -17.43 -8.31 -8.73
N SER A 91 -16.51 -7.44 -8.33
CA SER A 91 -15.99 -6.37 -9.19
C SER A 91 -14.69 -6.73 -9.92
N ARG A 92 -14.25 -8.00 -9.89
CA ARG A 92 -13.06 -8.44 -10.62
C ARG A 92 -13.34 -8.45 -12.12
N PRO A 93 -12.50 -7.83 -12.96
CA PRO A 93 -12.65 -7.88 -14.41
C PRO A 93 -12.31 -9.29 -14.92
N LEU A 94 -13.18 -9.85 -15.76
CA LEU A 94 -13.00 -11.16 -16.39
C LEU A 94 -12.49 -11.04 -17.83
N GLY A 95 -12.79 -9.93 -18.50
CA GLY A 95 -12.32 -9.67 -19.85
C GLY A 95 -12.97 -8.45 -20.48
N THR A 96 -12.49 -8.06 -21.66
CA THR A 96 -13.09 -7.00 -22.46
C THR A 96 -12.92 -7.31 -23.94
N VAL A 97 -13.97 -7.07 -24.71
CA VAL A 97 -13.96 -7.16 -26.18
C VAL A 97 -14.30 -5.80 -26.77
N GLN A 98 -13.54 -5.40 -27.78
CA GLN A 98 -13.75 -4.17 -28.53
C GLN A 98 -14.36 -4.48 -29.90
N GLY A 99 -15.43 -3.78 -30.23
CA GLY A 99 -16.09 -3.78 -31.53
C GLY A 99 -15.84 -2.47 -32.30
N HIS A 100 -16.62 -2.26 -33.36
CA HIS A 100 -16.57 -1.03 -34.15
C HIS A 100 -17.24 0.13 -33.38
N GLY A 101 -16.45 0.90 -32.64
CA GLY A 101 -16.94 2.07 -31.88
C GLY A 101 -17.65 1.73 -30.57
N ALA A 102 -17.59 0.47 -30.15
CA ALA A 102 -18.19 -0.02 -28.91
C ALA A 102 -17.26 -1.01 -28.17
N ALA A 103 -17.47 -1.20 -26.88
CA ALA A 103 -16.76 -2.18 -26.08
C ALA A 103 -17.69 -2.81 -25.03
N ILE A 104 -17.50 -4.10 -24.77
CA ILE A 104 -18.14 -4.82 -23.67
C ILE A 104 -17.06 -5.29 -22.70
N SER A 105 -17.14 -4.82 -21.45
CA SER A 105 -16.30 -5.27 -20.33
C SER A 105 -17.12 -6.15 -19.40
N LEU A 106 -16.61 -7.35 -19.13
CA LEU A 106 -17.23 -8.32 -18.25
C LEU A 106 -16.57 -8.29 -16.88
N PHE A 107 -17.39 -8.22 -15.83
CA PHE A 107 -17.02 -8.40 -14.44
C PHE A 107 -17.74 -9.64 -13.88
N GLU A 108 -17.42 -10.06 -12.66
CA GLU A 108 -18.06 -11.21 -12.03
C GLU A 108 -19.56 -10.99 -11.72
N ASP A 109 -20.00 -9.76 -11.44
CA ASP A 109 -21.39 -9.44 -11.08
C ASP A 109 -22.15 -8.61 -12.12
N ARG A 110 -21.46 -8.03 -13.10
CA ARG A 110 -22.02 -7.08 -14.07
C ARG A 110 -21.33 -7.10 -15.42
N LEU A 111 -22.04 -6.62 -16.42
CA LEU A 111 -21.54 -6.32 -17.75
C LEU A 111 -21.60 -4.81 -17.96
N VAL A 112 -20.51 -4.24 -18.48
CA VAL A 112 -20.43 -2.82 -18.83
C VAL A 112 -20.34 -2.71 -20.35
N TYR A 113 -21.33 -2.07 -20.95
CA TYR A 113 -21.36 -1.78 -22.38
C TYR A 113 -21.05 -0.30 -22.59
N SER A 114 -20.11 0.00 -23.49
CA SER A 114 -19.71 1.35 -23.85
C SER A 114 -19.87 1.56 -25.35
N THR A 115 -20.63 2.56 -25.78
CA THR A 115 -20.73 2.96 -27.21
C THR A 115 -20.96 4.46 -27.33
N GLY A 116 -20.32 5.10 -28.31
CA GLY A 116 -20.46 6.54 -28.56
C GLY A 116 -20.13 7.43 -27.35
N GLY A 117 -19.20 7.00 -26.49
CA GLY A 117 -18.81 7.72 -25.27
C GLY A 117 -19.79 7.60 -24.09
N ARG A 118 -20.87 6.81 -24.22
CA ARG A 118 -21.82 6.51 -23.14
C ARG A 118 -21.55 5.11 -22.59
N GLN A 119 -21.78 4.93 -21.30
CA GLN A 119 -21.58 3.66 -20.59
C GLN A 119 -22.89 3.22 -19.93
N TRP A 120 -23.27 1.97 -20.15
CA TRP A 120 -24.40 1.29 -19.51
C TRP A 120 -23.88 0.10 -18.71
N THR A 121 -24.44 -0.08 -17.52
CA THR A 121 -24.09 -1.18 -16.63
C THR A 121 -25.31 -2.07 -16.46
N TYR A 122 -25.13 -3.36 -16.74
CA TYR A 122 -26.18 -4.38 -16.63
C TYR A 122 -25.76 -5.41 -15.59
N PRO A 123 -26.60 -5.72 -14.59
CA PRO A 123 -26.31 -6.81 -13.66
C PRO A 123 -26.32 -8.14 -14.43
N LEU A 124 -25.41 -9.04 -14.05
CA LEU A 124 -25.46 -10.41 -14.56
C LEU A 124 -26.56 -11.18 -13.82
N ASP A 125 -27.32 -11.94 -14.59
CA ASP A 125 -28.37 -12.82 -14.10
C ASP A 125 -28.27 -14.21 -14.78
N PRO A 126 -28.76 -15.30 -14.15
CA PRO A 126 -28.62 -16.64 -14.71
C PRO A 126 -29.34 -16.87 -16.05
N SER A 127 -30.28 -16.00 -16.44
CA SER A 127 -30.97 -16.09 -17.73
C SER A 127 -30.17 -15.50 -18.90
N LEU A 128 -29.12 -14.75 -18.60
CA LEU A 128 -28.29 -14.08 -19.58
C LEU A 128 -27.55 -15.09 -20.47
N ARG A 129 -27.69 -14.91 -21.79
CA ARG A 129 -27.06 -15.71 -22.84
C ARG A 129 -26.23 -14.82 -23.74
N ALA A 130 -25.06 -15.32 -24.14
CA ALA A 130 -24.24 -14.66 -25.15
C ALA A 130 -23.84 -15.65 -26.23
N TRP A 131 -23.95 -15.23 -27.49
CA TRP A 131 -23.53 -16.00 -28.65
C TRP A 131 -22.95 -15.08 -29.72
N VAL A 132 -22.32 -15.70 -30.71
CA VAL A 132 -21.65 -14.98 -31.78
C VAL A 132 -22.24 -15.41 -33.11
N ASP A 133 -22.86 -14.46 -33.80
CA ASP A 133 -23.40 -14.66 -35.13
C ASP A 133 -22.36 -14.19 -36.16
N ALA A 134 -22.14 -15.00 -37.19
CA ALA A 134 -21.30 -14.63 -38.32
C ALA A 134 -22.18 -14.54 -39.57
N SER A 135 -22.23 -13.37 -40.19
CA SER A 135 -22.93 -13.13 -41.44
C SER A 135 -21.94 -12.73 -42.53
N GLY A 136 -22.20 -13.17 -43.77
CA GLY A 136 -21.39 -12.85 -44.94
C GLY A 136 -20.64 -14.06 -45.53
N ALA A 137 -20.43 -14.02 -46.84
CA ALA A 137 -19.61 -14.98 -47.56
C ALA A 137 -18.13 -14.58 -47.52
N ILE A 138 -17.22 -15.57 -47.54
CA ILE A 138 -15.80 -15.29 -47.78
C ILE A 138 -15.67 -14.85 -49.23
N TYR A 139 -15.55 -13.56 -49.48
CA TYR A 139 -15.16 -13.07 -50.79
C TYR A 139 -13.64 -13.08 -50.89
N SER A 140 -13.07 -14.08 -51.55
CA SER A 140 -11.69 -14.01 -52.02
C SER A 140 -11.68 -13.30 -53.38
N THR A 141 -11.56 -11.98 -53.37
CA THR A 141 -11.33 -11.15 -54.58
C THR A 141 -10.14 -10.25 -54.27
N GLU A 142 -9.08 -10.12 -55.06
CA GLU A 142 -8.92 -10.25 -56.51
C GLU A 142 -7.51 -10.78 -56.85
N ARG A 143 -7.39 -11.61 -57.90
CA ARG A 143 -6.14 -11.63 -58.67
C ARG A 143 -6.02 -10.26 -59.33
N SER A 144 -5.06 -9.46 -58.89
CA SER A 144 -4.63 -8.23 -59.58
C SER A 144 -4.65 -8.44 -61.09
N THR A 145 -5.55 -7.73 -61.76
CA THR A 145 -5.70 -7.72 -63.21
C THR A 145 -4.32 -7.51 -63.83
N PHE A 146 -3.93 -8.44 -64.70
CA PHE A 146 -2.62 -8.58 -65.34
C PHE A 146 -2.07 -7.31 -66.04
N THR A 147 -2.87 -6.25 -66.12
CA THR A 147 -2.60 -4.98 -66.83
C THR A 147 -1.49 -4.12 -66.19
N ARG A 148 -1.13 -4.32 -64.90
CA ARG A 148 0.00 -3.57 -64.29
C ARG A 148 1.40 -4.12 -64.59
N MET A 149 1.53 -5.34 -65.14
CA MET A 149 2.84 -5.84 -65.59
C MET A 149 3.27 -5.27 -66.95
N ALA A 150 2.33 -4.80 -67.78
CA ALA A 150 2.66 -4.20 -69.07
C ALA A 150 3.28 -2.79 -68.94
N GLY A 151 2.89 -2.00 -67.93
CA GLY A 151 3.41 -0.64 -67.74
C GLY A 151 4.82 -0.56 -67.15
N GLY A 152 5.23 -1.53 -66.33
CA GLY A 152 6.58 -1.56 -65.72
C GLY A 152 7.69 -2.02 -66.67
N ALA A 153 7.34 -2.70 -67.76
CA ALA A 153 8.31 -3.22 -68.72
C ALA A 153 8.88 -2.15 -69.66
N VAL A 154 8.21 -1.00 -69.82
CA VAL A 154 8.61 0.04 -70.78
C VAL A 154 9.66 1.01 -70.22
N VAL A 155 9.74 1.18 -68.89
CA VAL A 155 10.61 2.21 -68.28
C VAL A 155 11.92 1.65 -67.68
N ALA A 156 12.02 0.35 -67.35
CA ALA A 156 13.16 -0.18 -66.56
C ALA A 156 13.84 -1.46 -67.08
N GLY A 157 13.54 -1.93 -68.30
CA GLY A 157 14.20 -3.10 -68.90
C GLY A 157 14.12 -4.41 -68.08
N LYS A 158 14.96 -5.40 -68.40
CA LYS A 158 14.92 -6.77 -67.84
C LYS A 158 15.09 -6.85 -66.31
N ALA A 159 15.65 -5.82 -65.66
CA ALA A 159 15.85 -5.77 -64.21
C ALA A 159 14.60 -5.33 -63.41
N GLY A 160 13.68 -4.58 -64.03
CA GLY A 160 12.45 -4.10 -63.37
C GLY A 160 11.38 -5.19 -63.14
N LEU A 161 11.51 -6.33 -63.82
CA LEU A 161 10.55 -7.44 -63.77
C LEU A 161 10.64 -8.24 -62.45
N VAL A 162 11.82 -8.24 -61.80
CA VAL A 162 12.05 -9.01 -60.55
C VAL A 162 11.58 -8.23 -59.31
N ALA A 163 11.71 -6.90 -59.31
CA ALA A 163 11.27 -6.06 -58.20
C ALA A 163 9.74 -5.92 -58.08
N GLY A 164 9.00 -6.00 -59.20
CA GLY A 164 7.54 -5.93 -59.21
C GLY A 164 6.83 -7.17 -58.67
N ALA A 165 7.50 -8.33 -58.64
CA ALA A 165 6.90 -9.60 -58.17
C ALA A 165 6.90 -9.74 -56.64
N ALA A 166 7.82 -9.08 -55.93
CA ALA A 166 7.94 -9.16 -54.48
C ALA A 166 6.96 -8.26 -53.70
N ALA A 167 6.37 -7.25 -54.35
CA ALA A 167 5.40 -6.33 -53.74
C ALA A 167 3.93 -6.77 -53.94
N ARG A 168 3.69 -8.08 -54.10
CA ARG A 168 2.36 -8.65 -54.30
C ARG A 168 1.62 -8.76 -52.97
N LYS A 169 1.15 -7.63 -52.43
CA LYS A 169 0.31 -7.61 -51.24
C LYS A 169 -1.09 -8.13 -51.60
N THR A 170 -1.28 -9.44 -51.52
CA THR A 170 -2.62 -10.06 -51.53
C THR A 170 -3.34 -9.62 -50.26
N SER A 171 -4.12 -8.54 -50.36
CA SER A 171 -5.02 -8.15 -49.29
C SER A 171 -6.25 -9.04 -49.36
N VAL A 172 -6.30 -10.08 -48.53
CA VAL A 172 -7.55 -10.82 -48.30
C VAL A 172 -8.45 -9.87 -47.52
N GLN A 173 -9.46 -9.29 -48.18
CA GLN A 173 -10.51 -8.56 -47.48
C GLN A 173 -11.51 -9.59 -46.97
N ASP A 174 -11.44 -9.90 -45.67
CA ASP A 174 -12.49 -10.67 -45.01
C ASP A 174 -13.71 -9.74 -44.83
N GLY A 175 -14.66 -9.83 -45.75
CA GLY A 175 -15.93 -9.10 -45.70
C GLY A 175 -16.96 -9.71 -44.75
N ARG A 176 -16.56 -10.67 -43.90
CA ARG A 176 -17.46 -11.21 -42.88
C ARG A 176 -17.75 -10.18 -41.80
N GLU A 177 -19.02 -10.10 -41.45
CA GLU A 177 -19.46 -9.39 -40.28
C GLU A 177 -19.63 -10.38 -39.13
N LEU A 178 -19.09 -10.02 -37.97
CA LEU A 178 -19.18 -10.80 -36.76
C LEU A 178 -19.96 -9.99 -35.73
N TYR A 179 -21.03 -10.53 -35.19
CA TYR A 179 -21.85 -9.86 -34.17
C TYR A 179 -21.76 -10.63 -32.87
N LEU A 180 -21.47 -9.92 -31.77
CA LEU A 180 -21.62 -10.45 -30.41
C LEU A 180 -23.00 -10.03 -29.90
N SER A 181 -23.87 -11.02 -29.73
CA SER A 181 -25.23 -10.84 -29.22
C SER A 181 -25.26 -11.28 -27.75
N VAL A 182 -25.79 -10.43 -26.87
CA VAL A 182 -25.99 -10.70 -25.45
C VAL A 182 -27.45 -10.38 -25.11
N GLU A 183 -28.18 -11.35 -24.60
CA GLU A 183 -29.60 -11.23 -24.29
C GLU A 183 -29.87 -11.67 -22.85
N SER A 184 -30.73 -10.92 -22.17
CA SER A 184 -31.36 -11.22 -20.88
C SER A 184 -32.86 -10.87 -20.99
N GLN A 185 -33.65 -11.23 -19.98
CA GLN A 185 -35.07 -10.82 -19.90
C GLN A 185 -35.28 -9.29 -19.90
N GLN A 186 -34.26 -8.52 -19.50
CA GLN A 186 -34.37 -7.07 -19.33
C GLN A 186 -33.74 -6.26 -20.47
N PHE A 187 -32.80 -6.85 -21.23
CA PHE A 187 -32.06 -6.13 -22.25
C PHE A 187 -31.50 -7.07 -23.32
N ALA A 188 -31.26 -6.51 -24.50
CA ALA A 188 -30.53 -7.16 -25.58
C ALA A 188 -29.49 -6.19 -26.14
N ILE A 189 -28.26 -6.66 -26.33
CA ILE A 189 -27.14 -5.94 -26.91
C ILE A 189 -26.65 -6.72 -28.11
N SER A 190 -26.49 -6.04 -29.25
CA SER A 190 -25.76 -6.57 -30.40
C SER A 190 -24.61 -5.63 -30.71
N MET A 191 -23.38 -6.16 -30.74
CA MET A 191 -22.17 -5.39 -30.98
C MET A 191 -21.41 -5.92 -32.20
N PRO A 192 -21.19 -5.09 -33.24
CA PRO A 192 -20.37 -5.48 -34.38
C PRO A 192 -18.90 -5.61 -33.96
N CYS A 193 -18.36 -6.80 -34.12
CA CYS A 193 -16.98 -7.18 -33.82
C CYS A 193 -16.12 -7.21 -35.09
N ARG A 194 -14.80 -7.16 -34.91
CA ARG A 194 -13.86 -7.39 -36.03
C ARG A 194 -13.79 -8.89 -36.35
N PRO A 195 -13.86 -9.28 -37.65
CA PRO A 195 -13.81 -10.70 -38.04
C PRO A 195 -12.49 -11.38 -37.63
N ASP A 196 -11.39 -10.65 -37.63
CA ASP A 196 -10.05 -11.12 -37.23
C ASP A 196 -9.98 -11.61 -35.76
N HIS A 197 -10.93 -11.21 -34.92
CA HIS A 197 -10.98 -11.59 -33.51
C HIS A 197 -11.98 -12.71 -33.21
N GLY A 198 -12.50 -13.41 -34.23
CA GLY A 198 -13.60 -14.37 -34.07
C GLY A 198 -13.42 -15.44 -32.98
N ALA A 199 -12.21 -15.97 -32.80
CA ALA A 199 -11.93 -16.92 -31.73
C ALA A 199 -12.05 -16.29 -30.34
N GLY A 200 -11.47 -15.10 -30.15
CA GLY A 200 -11.52 -14.37 -28.87
C GLY A 200 -12.94 -13.92 -28.51
N VAL A 201 -13.74 -13.49 -29.50
CA VAL A 201 -15.15 -13.09 -29.28
C VAL A 201 -15.99 -14.29 -28.86
N ARG A 202 -15.81 -15.47 -29.47
CA ARG A 202 -16.50 -16.71 -29.08
C ARG A 202 -16.13 -17.17 -27.66
N GLN A 203 -14.84 -17.09 -27.33
CA GLN A 203 -14.37 -17.38 -25.97
C GLN A 203 -14.97 -16.40 -24.96
N PHE A 204 -15.04 -15.11 -25.30
CA PHE A 204 -15.65 -14.09 -24.45
C PHE A 204 -17.16 -14.30 -24.26
N ALA A 205 -17.90 -14.66 -25.30
CA ALA A 205 -19.32 -15.01 -25.19
C ALA A 205 -19.54 -16.21 -24.24
N SER A 206 -18.66 -17.20 -24.30
CA SER A 206 -18.67 -18.35 -23.38
C SER A 206 -18.36 -17.92 -21.93
N ALA A 207 -17.43 -16.97 -21.75
CA ALA A 207 -17.10 -16.40 -20.45
C ALA A 207 -18.28 -15.61 -19.85
N ILE A 208 -19.00 -14.82 -20.67
CA ILE A 208 -20.21 -14.11 -20.25
C ILE A 208 -21.25 -15.09 -19.71
N THR A 209 -21.56 -16.14 -20.48
CA THR A 209 -22.55 -17.16 -20.08
C THR A 209 -22.13 -17.91 -18.81
N THR A 210 -20.82 -18.14 -18.64
CA THR A 210 -20.29 -18.78 -17.42
C THR A 210 -20.39 -17.87 -16.21
N ALA A 211 -20.00 -16.60 -16.35
CA ALA A 211 -20.10 -15.59 -15.30
C ALA A 211 -21.56 -15.36 -14.88
N ALA A 212 -22.50 -15.31 -15.84
CA ALA A 212 -23.93 -15.19 -15.58
C ALA A 212 -24.48 -16.27 -14.64
N ARG A 213 -24.05 -17.53 -14.81
CA ARG A 213 -24.44 -18.64 -13.92
C ARG A 213 -23.84 -18.52 -12.52
N GLN A 214 -22.68 -17.88 -12.38
CA GLN A 214 -21.98 -17.69 -11.11
C GLN A 214 -22.40 -16.41 -10.37
N ALA A 215 -22.99 -15.44 -11.08
CA ALA A 215 -23.31 -14.12 -10.57
C ALA A 215 -24.20 -14.16 -9.32
N GLN A 216 -25.20 -15.05 -9.27
CA GLN A 216 -26.07 -15.19 -8.11
C GLN A 216 -25.30 -15.60 -6.85
N ALA A 217 -24.36 -16.54 -6.96
CA ALA A 217 -23.54 -16.96 -5.82
C ALA A 217 -22.65 -15.82 -5.32
N VAL A 218 -22.04 -15.07 -6.25
CA VAL A 218 -21.23 -13.88 -5.94
C VAL A 218 -22.06 -12.80 -5.23
N GLN A 219 -23.27 -12.52 -5.74
CA GLN A 219 -24.20 -11.56 -5.15
C GLN A 219 -24.66 -11.98 -3.75
N GLN A 220 -24.89 -13.28 -3.52
CA GLN A 220 -25.26 -13.82 -2.21
C GLN A 220 -24.11 -13.78 -1.20
N GLN A 221 -22.86 -13.94 -1.66
CA GLN A 221 -21.67 -13.90 -0.80
C GLN A 221 -21.33 -12.47 -0.33
N ARG A 222 -21.54 -11.47 -1.20
CA ARG A 222 -21.17 -10.08 -0.95
C ARG A 222 -21.69 -9.49 0.38
N PRO A 223 -22.99 -9.58 0.73
CA PRO A 223 -23.46 -9.02 2.01
C PRO A 223 -22.82 -9.69 3.22
N GLY A 224 -22.57 -11.01 3.17
CA GLY A 224 -21.87 -11.73 4.23
C GLY A 224 -20.41 -11.27 4.39
N ALA A 225 -19.71 -11.07 3.28
CA ALA A 225 -18.34 -10.55 3.29
C ALA A 225 -18.27 -9.13 3.88
N ILE A 226 -19.22 -8.26 3.50
CA ILE A 226 -19.30 -6.88 4.03
C ILE A 226 -19.57 -6.92 5.53
N ALA A 227 -20.60 -7.65 5.98
CA ALA A 227 -20.95 -7.76 7.39
C ALA A 227 -19.79 -8.30 8.24
N HIS A 228 -19.06 -9.31 7.73
CA HIS A 228 -17.89 -9.84 8.41
C HIS A 228 -16.75 -8.80 8.53
N ALA A 229 -16.48 -8.06 7.46
CA ALA A 229 -15.46 -7.02 7.46
C ALA A 229 -15.82 -5.81 8.35
N GLU A 230 -17.09 -5.40 8.37
CA GLU A 230 -17.61 -4.36 9.27
C GLU A 230 -17.47 -4.76 10.74
N PHE A 231 -17.79 -6.01 11.06
CA PHE A 231 -17.57 -6.55 12.40
C PHE A 231 -16.08 -6.55 12.78
N GLY A 232 -15.20 -6.96 11.87
CA GLY A 232 -13.74 -6.90 12.07
C GLY A 232 -13.24 -5.48 12.31
N LEU A 233 -13.76 -4.50 11.58
CA LEU A 233 -13.46 -3.07 11.78
C LEU A 233 -13.95 -2.56 13.13
N ALA A 234 -15.15 -2.94 13.55
CA ALA A 234 -15.70 -2.57 14.85
C ALA A 234 -14.84 -3.15 15.99
N GLN A 235 -14.43 -4.42 15.90
CA GLN A 235 -13.51 -5.03 16.86
C GLN A 235 -12.14 -4.33 16.90
N ALA A 236 -11.57 -4.03 15.73
CA ALA A 236 -10.28 -3.35 15.64
C ALA A 236 -10.32 -1.95 16.30
N LYS A 237 -11.42 -1.21 16.10
CA LYS A 237 -11.66 0.09 16.75
C LYS A 237 -11.93 -0.02 18.25
N GLY A 238 -12.58 -1.09 18.70
CA GLY A 238 -12.83 -1.35 20.12
C GLY A 238 -11.59 -1.80 20.92
N SER A 239 -10.54 -2.27 20.25
CA SER A 239 -9.31 -2.77 20.88
C SER A 239 -8.37 -1.66 21.38
N THR A 240 -8.85 -0.82 22.29
CA THR A 240 -8.11 0.32 22.88
C THR A 240 -7.62 0.08 24.31
N ALA A 241 -7.91 -1.10 24.89
CA ALA A 241 -7.61 -1.40 26.29
C ALA A 241 -6.12 -1.25 26.65
N GLU A 242 -5.20 -1.73 25.82
CA GLU A 242 -3.75 -1.62 26.07
C GLU A 242 -3.24 -0.18 25.98
N ILE A 243 -3.78 0.62 25.06
CA ILE A 243 -3.49 2.06 24.96
C ILE A 243 -3.98 2.77 26.21
N ALA A 244 -5.19 2.46 26.68
CA ALA A 244 -5.75 3.03 27.91
C ALA A 244 -4.91 2.66 29.14
N ARG A 245 -4.45 1.40 29.24
CA ARG A 245 -3.54 0.93 30.31
C ARG A 245 -2.21 1.69 30.29
N ALA A 246 -1.58 1.82 29.12
CA ALA A 246 -0.31 2.53 28.99
C ALA A 246 -0.44 4.02 29.36
N ARG A 247 -1.56 4.67 28.97
CA ARG A 247 -1.86 6.06 29.36
C ARG A 247 -2.06 6.22 30.87
N ALA A 248 -2.83 5.32 31.48
CA ALA A 248 -3.03 5.33 32.93
C ALA A 248 -1.69 5.18 33.68
N GLU A 249 -0.80 4.32 33.18
CA GLU A 249 0.52 4.13 33.77
C GLU A 249 1.42 5.37 33.62
N ILE A 250 1.37 6.07 32.48
CA ILE A 250 2.07 7.37 32.32
C ILE A 250 1.59 8.36 33.37
N THR A 251 0.27 8.53 33.53
CA THR A 251 -0.31 9.43 34.53
C THR A 251 0.14 9.07 35.95
N ARG A 252 0.16 7.77 36.29
CA ARG A 252 0.65 7.28 37.58
C ARG A 252 2.13 7.64 37.80
N LEU A 253 2.97 7.46 36.80
CA LEU A 253 4.39 7.77 36.87
C LEU A 253 4.67 9.28 36.93
N GLU A 254 3.87 10.10 36.26
CA GLU A 254 3.95 11.57 36.34
C GLU A 254 3.56 12.06 37.74
N GLN A 255 2.51 11.52 38.35
CA GLN A 255 2.15 11.81 39.74
C GLN A 255 3.29 11.43 40.70
N ALA A 256 3.90 10.26 40.53
CA ALA A 256 5.06 9.85 41.30
C ALA A 256 6.25 10.80 41.10
N ARG A 257 6.48 11.29 39.87
CA ARG A 257 7.52 12.30 39.59
C ARG A 257 7.29 13.59 40.37
N HIS A 258 6.05 14.08 40.44
CA HIS A 258 5.71 15.27 41.21
C HIS A 258 6.00 15.10 42.71
N GLN A 259 5.73 13.91 43.27
CA GLN A 259 6.05 13.59 44.66
C GLN A 259 7.56 13.56 44.91
N ILE A 260 8.35 12.98 43.99
CA ILE A 260 9.82 12.97 44.07
C ILE A 260 10.38 14.40 44.08
N VAL A 261 9.88 15.27 43.19
CA VAL A 261 10.31 16.69 43.13
C VAL A 261 9.91 17.45 44.40
N ALA A 262 8.71 17.21 44.94
CA ALA A 262 8.28 17.82 46.18
C ALA A 262 9.15 17.39 47.37
N ALA A 263 9.46 16.09 47.48
CA ALA A 263 10.38 15.57 48.49
C ALA A 263 11.77 16.20 48.37
N GLN A 264 12.28 16.34 47.14
CA GLN A 264 13.58 16.99 46.91
C GLN A 264 13.61 18.43 47.42
N ARG A 265 12.56 19.22 47.13
CA ARG A 265 12.45 20.61 47.61
C ARG A 265 12.38 20.69 49.13
N GLN A 266 11.71 19.75 49.80
CA GLN A 266 11.67 19.70 51.26
C GLN A 266 13.06 19.42 51.85
N PHE A 267 13.83 18.51 51.25
CA PHE A 267 15.22 18.26 51.65
C PHE A 267 16.11 19.49 51.46
N GLU A 268 16.00 20.17 50.32
CA GLU A 268 16.76 21.39 50.03
C GLU A 268 16.44 22.53 51.02
N ALA A 269 15.14 22.74 51.33
CA ALA A 269 14.71 23.72 52.32
C ALA A 269 15.25 23.42 53.73
N THR A 270 15.26 22.14 54.12
CA THR A 270 15.77 21.72 55.43
C THR A 270 17.29 21.90 55.53
N ALA A 271 18.02 21.60 54.45
CA ALA A 271 19.47 21.82 54.38
C ALA A 271 19.82 23.31 54.45
N GLN A 272 19.06 24.17 53.77
CA GLN A 272 19.22 25.62 53.85
C GLN A 272 18.97 26.14 55.28
N HIS A 273 17.91 25.67 55.93
CA HIS A 273 17.60 26.06 57.31
C HIS A 273 18.71 25.64 58.29
N GLN A 274 19.27 24.43 58.14
CA GLN A 274 20.40 23.97 58.96
C GLN A 274 21.67 24.81 58.73
N SER A 275 21.94 25.22 57.49
CA SER A 275 23.09 26.09 57.19
C SER A 275 22.92 27.53 57.68
N ALA A 276 21.68 27.98 57.90
CA ALA A 276 21.36 29.33 58.37
C ALA A 276 21.37 29.46 59.90
N LEU A 277 21.34 28.35 60.64
CA LEU A 277 21.54 28.38 62.10
C LEU A 277 22.98 28.83 62.38
N PRO A 278 23.20 29.88 63.19
CA PRO A 278 24.53 30.36 63.49
C PRO A 278 25.35 29.20 64.08
N PRO A 279 26.61 29.01 63.63
CA PRO A 279 27.47 27.97 64.18
C PRO A 279 27.53 28.22 65.68
N GLY A 280 27.02 27.26 66.46
CA GLY A 280 26.66 27.45 67.85
C GLY A 280 27.62 28.40 68.55
N GLY A 281 27.11 29.56 68.97
CA GLY A 281 27.78 30.37 69.96
C GLY A 281 28.11 29.43 71.10
N GLN A 282 29.39 29.15 71.28
CA GLN A 282 29.88 28.30 72.35
C GLN A 282 29.35 28.92 73.64
N ALA A 283 28.33 28.28 74.23
CA ALA A 283 27.83 28.66 75.53
C ALA A 283 29.03 28.53 76.48
N THR A 284 29.56 29.68 76.88
CA THR A 284 30.72 29.77 77.76
C THR A 284 30.28 29.16 79.09
N PRO A 285 30.85 28.03 79.54
CA PRO A 285 30.52 27.49 80.85
C PRO A 285 31.01 28.50 81.90
N GLN A 286 30.10 28.95 82.77
CA GLN A 286 30.42 29.72 83.98
C GLN A 286 30.97 28.81 85.07
#